data_AF-A0A9D0Y0M9-F1
#
_entry.id   AF-A0A9D0Y0M9-F1
#
_cell.length_a   1.000
_cell.length_b   1.000
_cell.length_c   1.000
_cell.angle_alpha   90.00
_cell.angle_beta   90.00
_cell.angle_gamma   90.00
#
_symmetry.space_group_name_H-M   'P 1'
#
loop_
_entity.id
_entity.type
_entity.pdbx_description
1 polymer ?
#
loop_
_entity_poly.entity_id
_entity_poly.type
_entity_poly.pdbx_seq_one_letter_code
_entity_poly.pdbx_strand_id
1 'polypeptide(L)'
;MIAFNRSNNFKYARQPRVERININCLLCGNEFVVTLNNPKGRKFCSEHCARVYHGKKGNEVQTKNSDAHLKLVKEYIYNWSLDNRELVLNTPYNKISTTLNALFEQIENKYNIKDKRTISKAIFGKDKGRKKYYYI
;
A
#
# COMPACT_ATOMS: atom_id res chain seq x y z
N MET A 1 37.84 58.44 14.22
CA MET A 1 36.73 57.70 14.84
C MET A 1 35.48 57.97 14.01
N ILE A 2 35.05 57.04 13.16
CA ILE A 2 33.82 57.19 12.37
C ILE A 2 32.69 56.54 13.17
N ALA A 3 31.79 57.36 13.71
CA ALA A 3 30.61 56.89 14.40
C ALA A 3 29.68 56.20 13.39
N PHE A 4 29.50 54.89 13.54
CA PHE A 4 28.47 54.15 12.81
C PHE A 4 27.10 54.60 13.32
N ASN A 5 26.46 55.50 12.59
CA ASN A 5 25.06 55.87 12.76
C ASN A 5 24.17 54.64 12.48
N ARG A 6 23.97 53.80 13.50
CA ARG A 6 23.06 52.62 13.48
C ARG A 6 21.60 52.99 13.74
N SER A 7 21.28 54.27 13.74
CA SER A 7 19.96 54.81 13.97
C SER A 7 19.52 55.56 12.73
N ASN A 8 19.00 54.83 11.74
CA ASN A 8 17.88 55.27 10.90
C ASN A 8 17.47 54.16 9.91
N ASN A 9 16.19 53.79 9.96
CA ASN A 9 15.45 52.99 8.97
C ASN A 9 15.53 51.45 8.96
N PHE A 10 15.24 50.81 10.11
CA PHE A 10 14.80 49.41 10.13
C PHE A 10 13.32 49.20 9.73
N LYS A 11 12.61 50.22 9.21
CA LYS A 11 11.23 50.05 8.70
C LYS A 11 11.14 49.25 7.40
N TYR A 12 12.25 49.03 6.70
CA TYR A 12 12.35 48.12 5.55
C TYR A 12 12.68 46.67 5.95
N ALA A 13 12.78 46.39 7.25
CA ALA A 13 13.04 45.05 7.74
C ALA A 13 11.77 44.19 7.63
N ARG A 14 11.85 43.16 6.77
CA ARG A 14 11.03 41.92 6.76
C ARG A 14 9.65 41.97 6.08
N GLN A 15 9.46 42.75 5.02
CA GLN A 15 8.31 42.45 4.14
C GLN A 15 8.58 41.15 3.35
N PRO A 16 7.59 40.24 3.24
CA PRO A 16 7.75 39.04 2.44
C PRO A 16 8.02 39.42 0.98
N ARG A 17 9.12 38.93 0.41
CA ARG A 17 9.56 39.24 -0.96
C ARG A 17 8.63 38.70 -2.06
N VAL A 18 7.68 37.83 -1.69
CA VAL A 18 6.77 37.14 -2.59
C VAL A 18 5.40 37.04 -1.94
N GLU A 19 4.35 37.20 -2.73
CA GLU A 19 2.97 37.03 -2.30
C GLU A 19 2.74 35.66 -1.65
N ARG A 20 1.84 35.62 -0.68
CA ARG A 20 1.48 34.42 0.07
C ARG A 20 -0.01 34.18 -0.05
N ILE A 21 -0.38 32.92 -0.23
CA ILE A 21 -1.78 32.47 -0.30
C ILE A 21 -2.04 31.44 0.78
N ASN A 22 -3.28 31.35 1.21
CA ASN A 22 -3.73 30.29 2.09
C ASN A 22 -4.26 29.12 1.27
N ILE A 23 -3.90 27.90 1.68
CA ILE A 23 -4.42 26.66 1.10
C ILE A 23 -4.76 25.66 2.20
N ASN A 24 -5.65 24.71 1.91
CA ASN A 24 -6.04 23.67 2.85
C ASN A 24 -5.22 22.39 2.66
N CYS A 25 -4.80 21.79 3.77
CA CYS A 25 -4.10 20.52 3.77
C CYS A 25 -5.02 19.38 3.30
N LEU A 26 -4.58 18.58 2.32
CA LEU A 26 -5.37 17.44 1.81
C LEU A 26 -5.60 16.31 2.82
N LEU A 27 -4.82 16.25 3.90
CA LEU A 27 -4.98 15.22 4.94
C LEU A 27 -5.87 15.69 6.10
N CYS A 28 -5.51 16.82 6.72
CA CYS A 28 -6.17 17.27 7.96
C CYS A 28 -7.18 18.40 7.76
N GLY A 29 -7.25 19.00 6.57
CA GLY A 29 -8.15 20.12 6.28
C GLY A 29 -7.69 21.48 6.80
N ASN A 30 -6.67 21.54 7.66
CA ASN A 30 -6.18 22.80 8.21
C ASN A 30 -5.64 23.75 7.12
N GLU A 31 -5.97 25.02 7.26
CA GLU A 31 -5.46 26.11 6.44
C GLU A 31 -4.00 26.41 6.78
N PHE A 32 -3.16 26.63 5.78
CA PHE A 32 -1.77 27.04 5.96
C PHE A 32 -1.27 27.93 4.82
N VAL A 33 -0.25 28.74 5.13
CA VAL A 33 0.26 29.77 4.23
C VAL A 33 1.37 29.23 3.34
N VAL A 34 1.28 29.46 2.04
CA VAL A 34 2.31 29.12 1.05
C VAL A 34 2.67 30.30 0.16
N THR A 35 3.87 30.29 -0.38
CA THR A 35 4.33 31.31 -1.32
C THR A 35 3.68 31.11 -2.70
N LEU A 36 3.21 32.20 -3.33
CA LEU A 36 2.50 32.18 -4.62
C LEU A 36 3.32 31.56 -5.76
N ASN A 37 4.66 31.65 -5.71
CA ASN A 37 5.53 31.05 -6.74
C ASN A 37 5.48 29.52 -6.79
N ASN A 38 4.88 28.85 -5.80
CA ASN A 38 4.72 27.39 -5.82
C ASN A 38 3.39 26.93 -5.20
N PRO A 39 2.24 27.31 -5.77
CA PRO A 39 0.94 26.98 -5.20
C PRO A 39 0.54 25.53 -5.54
N LYS A 40 1.13 24.95 -6.61
CA LYS A 40 0.85 23.58 -7.07
C LYS A 40 1.71 22.51 -6.38
N GLY A 41 2.87 22.88 -5.83
CA GLY A 41 3.83 21.93 -5.26
C GLY A 41 3.54 21.53 -3.81
N ARG A 42 2.96 22.43 -3.00
CA ARG A 42 2.75 22.17 -1.57
C ARG A 42 1.28 21.83 -1.29
N LYS A 43 1.02 20.57 -0.96
CA LYS A 43 -0.34 20.03 -0.73
C LYS A 43 -0.65 19.74 0.75
N PHE A 44 0.36 19.84 1.60
CA PHE A 44 0.29 19.42 3.00
C PHE A 44 0.92 20.48 3.90
N CYS A 45 0.30 20.70 5.06
CA CYS A 45 0.78 21.66 6.05
C CYS A 45 2.12 21.23 6.67
N SER A 46 2.37 19.91 6.75
CA SER A 46 3.59 19.33 7.32
C SER A 46 4.06 18.09 6.56
N GLU A 47 5.33 17.74 6.72
CA GLU A 47 5.90 16.47 6.22
C GLU A 47 5.14 15.26 6.80
N HIS A 48 4.76 15.33 8.08
CA HIS A 48 3.95 14.30 8.71
C HIS A 48 2.65 14.03 7.93
N CYS A 49 1.93 15.10 7.56
CA CYS A 49 0.69 14.96 6.79
C CYS A 49 0.94 14.36 5.40
N ALA A 50 2.02 14.77 4.73
CA ALA A 50 2.40 14.19 3.44
C ALA A 50 2.68 12.68 3.58
N ARG A 51 3.49 12.29 4.57
CA ARG A 51 3.86 10.89 4.81
C ARG A 51 2.65 10.01 5.12
N VAL A 52 1.76 10.47 5.99
CA VAL A 52 0.55 9.70 6.33
C VAL A 52 -0.37 9.55 5.12
N TYR A 53 -0.60 10.62 4.36
CA TYR A 53 -1.43 10.57 3.16
C TYR A 53 -0.87 9.61 2.11
N HIS A 54 0.41 9.76 1.77
CA HIS A 54 1.06 8.88 0.79
C HIS A 54 1.17 7.44 1.27
N GLY A 55 1.39 7.22 2.56
CA GLY A 55 1.40 5.88 3.16
C GLY A 55 0.03 5.19 3.05
N LYS A 56 -1.06 5.89 3.40
CA LYS A 56 -2.43 5.36 3.24
C LYS A 56 -2.71 5.00 1.78
N LYS A 57 -2.42 5.92 0.85
CA LYS A 57 -2.64 5.70 -0.59
C LYS A 57 -1.80 4.54 -1.13
N GLY A 58 -0.55 4.40 -0.69
CA GLY A 58 0.32 3.27 -1.04
C GLY A 58 -0.26 1.94 -0.55
N ASN A 59 -0.70 1.88 0.72
CA ASN A 59 -1.33 0.69 1.29
C ASN A 59 -2.63 0.31 0.56
N GLU A 60 -3.45 1.28 0.18
CA GLU A 60 -4.67 1.04 -0.60
C GLU A 60 -4.35 0.41 -1.97
N VAL A 61 -3.38 0.96 -2.69
CA VAL A 61 -2.95 0.42 -3.99
C VAL A 61 -2.37 -1.00 -3.81
N GLN A 62 -1.54 -1.21 -2.80
CA GLN A 62 -0.99 -2.54 -2.51
C GLN A 62 -2.08 -3.56 -2.17
N THR A 63 -3.07 -3.17 -1.37
CA THR A 63 -4.20 -4.04 -0.99
C THR A 63 -5.01 -4.42 -2.23
N LYS A 64 -5.38 -3.44 -3.07
CA LYS A 64 -6.11 -3.68 -4.33
C LYS A 64 -5.36 -4.61 -5.27
N ASN A 65 -4.06 -4.41 -5.43
CA ASN A 65 -3.22 -5.27 -6.28
C ASN A 65 -3.15 -6.69 -5.71
N SER A 66 -2.99 -6.82 -4.38
CA SER A 66 -3.01 -8.13 -3.71
C SER A 66 -4.35 -8.84 -3.90
N ASP A 67 -5.47 -8.14 -3.77
CA ASP A 67 -6.80 -8.72 -3.92
C ASP A 67 -7.05 -9.21 -5.35
N ALA A 68 -6.65 -8.42 -6.35
CA ALA A 68 -6.72 -8.81 -7.76
C ALA A 68 -5.89 -10.09 -8.01
N HIS A 69 -4.67 -10.15 -7.45
CA HIS A 69 -3.80 -11.32 -7.59
C HIS A 69 -4.36 -12.56 -6.90
N LEU A 70 -4.94 -12.41 -5.71
CA LEU A 70 -5.60 -13.51 -4.99
C LEU A 70 -6.82 -14.03 -5.77
N LYS A 71 -7.56 -13.16 -6.46
CA LYS A 71 -8.70 -13.55 -7.29
C LYS A 71 -8.27 -14.46 -8.44
N LEU A 72 -7.20 -14.09 -9.16
CA LEU A 72 -6.65 -14.91 -10.25
C LEU A 72 -6.21 -16.30 -9.78
N VAL A 73 -5.54 -16.36 -8.63
CA VAL A 73 -5.10 -17.63 -8.02
C VAL A 73 -6.31 -18.48 -7.63
N LYS A 74 -7.35 -17.86 -7.05
CA LYS A 74 -8.58 -18.56 -6.66
C LYS A 74 -9.29 -19.17 -7.87
N GLU A 75 -9.44 -18.41 -8.95
CA GLU A 75 -10.05 -18.88 -10.20
C GLU A 75 -9.24 -20.04 -10.81
N TYR A 76 -7.92 -19.93 -10.80
CA TYR A 76 -7.05 -21.02 -11.27
C TYR A 76 -7.21 -22.31 -10.47
N ILE A 77 -7.18 -22.21 -9.13
CA ILE A 77 -7.36 -23.36 -8.25
C ILE A 77 -8.73 -23.99 -8.47
N TYR A 78 -9.78 -23.18 -8.63
CA TYR A 78 -11.13 -23.67 -8.87
C TYR A 78 -11.20 -24.51 -10.15
N ASN A 79 -10.71 -23.98 -11.27
CA ASN A 79 -10.71 -24.69 -12.56
C ASN A 79 -9.87 -25.98 -12.49
N TRP A 80 -8.66 -25.90 -11.92
CA TRP A 80 -7.82 -27.08 -11.74
C TRP A 80 -8.51 -28.14 -10.87
N SER A 81 -9.24 -27.71 -9.84
CA SER A 81 -9.96 -28.63 -8.94
C SER A 81 -11.17 -29.29 -9.61
N LEU A 82 -11.80 -28.64 -10.59
CA LEU A 82 -12.84 -29.26 -11.41
C LEU A 82 -12.26 -30.36 -12.28
N ASP A 83 -11.10 -30.10 -12.90
CA ASP A 83 -10.41 -31.07 -13.77
C ASP A 83 -9.84 -32.26 -12.97
N ASN A 84 -9.47 -32.04 -11.70
CA ASN A 84 -8.83 -33.03 -10.83
C ASN A 84 -9.73 -33.44 -9.64
N ARG A 85 -11.05 -33.43 -9.87
CA ARG A 85 -12.05 -33.56 -8.80
C ARG A 85 -11.87 -34.79 -7.92
N GLU A 86 -11.63 -35.96 -8.52
CA GLU A 86 -11.45 -37.21 -7.76
C GLU A 86 -10.22 -37.15 -6.85
N LEU A 87 -9.12 -36.59 -7.34
CA LEU A 87 -7.89 -36.44 -6.57
C LEU A 87 -8.11 -35.53 -5.36
N VAL A 88 -8.82 -34.40 -5.55
CA VAL A 88 -9.13 -33.46 -4.47
C VAL A 88 -10.02 -34.10 -3.41
N LEU A 89 -11.10 -34.78 -3.83
CA LEU A 89 -12.07 -35.39 -2.91
C LEU A 89 -11.49 -36.57 -2.12
N ASN A 90 -10.60 -37.36 -2.73
CA ASN A 90 -10.00 -38.53 -2.10
C ASN A 90 -8.72 -38.21 -1.31
N THR A 91 -8.24 -36.95 -1.34
CA THR A 91 -7.01 -36.57 -0.65
C THR A 91 -7.25 -36.50 0.87
N PRO A 92 -6.53 -37.31 1.67
CA PRO A 92 -6.61 -37.18 3.12
C PRO A 92 -5.88 -35.93 3.58
N TYR A 93 -6.41 -35.30 4.63
CA TYR A 93 -5.93 -34.07 5.25
C TYR A 93 -4.40 -33.99 5.43
N ASN A 94 -3.80 -35.03 5.99
CA ASN A 94 -2.37 -35.09 6.29
C ASN A 94 -1.48 -35.25 5.04
N LYS A 95 -2.08 -35.47 3.87
CA LYS A 95 -1.38 -35.64 2.59
C LYS A 95 -1.61 -34.50 1.61
N ILE A 96 -2.45 -33.51 1.92
CA ILE A 96 -2.74 -32.34 1.06
C ILE A 96 -1.47 -31.77 0.41
N SER A 97 -0.42 -31.54 1.20
CA SER A 97 0.82 -30.96 0.66
C SER A 97 1.53 -31.86 -0.34
N THR A 98 1.44 -33.17 -0.18
CA THR A 98 2.10 -34.15 -1.05
C THR A 98 1.27 -34.47 -2.28
N THR A 99 -0.05 -34.70 -2.15
CA THR A 99 -0.93 -35.02 -3.28
C THR A 99 -1.19 -33.81 -4.17
N LEU A 100 -1.33 -32.61 -3.60
CA LEU A 100 -1.55 -31.38 -4.38
C LEU A 100 -0.25 -30.68 -4.76
N ASN A 101 0.91 -31.34 -4.67
CA ASN A 101 2.19 -30.71 -4.97
C ASN A 101 2.25 -30.19 -6.41
N ALA A 102 1.69 -30.94 -7.37
CA ALA A 102 1.61 -30.51 -8.77
C ALA A 102 0.84 -29.18 -8.94
N LEU A 103 -0.25 -28.99 -8.20
CA LEU A 103 -1.00 -27.72 -8.19
C LEU A 103 -0.13 -26.59 -7.64
N PHE A 104 0.59 -26.82 -6.54
CA PHE A 104 1.45 -25.79 -5.95
C PHE A 104 2.60 -25.39 -6.89
N GLU A 105 3.24 -26.35 -7.55
CA GLU A 105 4.29 -26.08 -8.54
C GLU A 105 3.75 -25.28 -9.73
N GLN A 106 2.56 -25.60 -10.22
CA GLN A 106 1.92 -24.83 -11.30
C GLN A 106 1.62 -23.39 -10.87
N ILE A 107 1.14 -23.18 -9.65
CA ILE A 107 0.89 -21.84 -9.10
C ILE A 107 2.20 -21.07 -8.93
N GLU A 108 3.25 -21.73 -8.44
CA GLU A 108 4.58 -21.13 -8.30
C GLU A 108 5.11 -20.70 -9.67
N ASN A 109 5.05 -21.57 -10.68
CA ASN A 109 5.56 -21.28 -12.01
C ASN A 109 4.75 -20.17 -12.72
N LYS A 110 3.42 -20.16 -12.55
CA LYS A 110 2.53 -19.22 -13.27
C LYS A 110 2.44 -17.85 -12.60
N TYR A 111 2.45 -17.81 -11.27
CA TYR A 111 2.18 -16.59 -10.50
C TYR A 111 3.33 -16.17 -9.57
N ASN A 112 4.45 -16.91 -9.58
CA ASN A 112 5.59 -16.70 -8.69
C ASN A 112 5.20 -16.68 -7.19
N ILE A 113 4.19 -17.46 -6.81
CA ILE A 113 3.76 -17.61 -5.41
C ILE A 113 4.30 -18.92 -4.85
N LYS A 114 5.32 -18.81 -4.01
CA LYS A 114 5.86 -19.93 -3.22
C LYS A 114 5.17 -20.10 -1.87
N ASP A 115 4.69 -18.98 -1.31
CA ASP A 115 4.11 -18.98 0.02
C ASP A 115 2.71 -19.61 -0.01
N LYS A 116 2.62 -20.85 0.47
CA LYS A 116 1.35 -21.58 0.64
C LYS A 116 0.32 -20.77 1.43
N ARG A 117 0.76 -19.81 2.26
CA ARG A 117 -0.11 -18.89 2.99
C ARG A 117 -0.94 -17.99 2.11
N THR A 118 -0.33 -17.48 1.04
CA THR A 118 -1.01 -16.68 0.03
C THR A 118 -2.05 -17.52 -0.72
N ILE A 119 -1.73 -18.78 -1.02
CA ILE A 119 -2.62 -19.73 -1.70
C ILE A 119 -3.86 -20.02 -0.85
N SER A 120 -3.66 -20.34 0.43
CA SER A 120 -4.76 -20.54 1.37
C SER A 120 -5.60 -19.27 1.55
N LYS A 121 -4.96 -18.10 1.63
CA LYS A 121 -5.66 -16.81 1.70
C LYS A 121 -6.53 -16.58 0.45
N ALA A 122 -6.07 -16.98 -0.73
CA ALA A 122 -6.84 -16.87 -1.98
C ALA A 122 -8.13 -17.69 -1.92
N ILE A 123 -8.07 -18.91 -1.36
CA ILE A 123 -9.22 -19.81 -1.24
C ILE A 123 -10.19 -19.31 -0.16
N PHE A 124 -9.68 -19.06 1.06
CA PHE A 124 -10.51 -18.79 2.24
C PHE A 124 -10.82 -17.31 2.49
N GLY A 125 -10.20 -16.40 1.75
CA GLY A 125 -10.34 -14.95 1.92
C GLY A 125 -9.69 -14.38 3.19
N LYS A 126 -9.08 -15.21 4.04
CA LYS A 126 -8.41 -14.79 5.27
C LYS A 126 -7.19 -15.64 5.57
N ASP A 127 -6.20 -15.06 6.24
CA ASP A 127 -5.07 -15.81 6.77
C ASP A 127 -5.56 -16.69 7.93
N LYS A 128 -5.49 -18.01 7.76
CA LYS A 128 -5.84 -18.97 8.81
C LYS A 128 -4.63 -19.32 9.71
N GLY A 129 -3.44 -18.81 9.42
CA GLY A 129 -2.21 -19.03 10.19
C GLY A 129 -1.50 -20.35 9.88
N ARG A 130 -0.21 -20.45 10.26
CA ARG A 130 0.72 -21.57 9.93
C ARG A 130 0.25 -22.98 10.29
N LYS A 131 -0.59 -23.15 11.32
CA LYS A 131 -1.10 -24.47 11.72
C LYS A 131 -2.36 -24.88 10.96
N LYS A 132 -3.03 -23.94 10.29
CA LYS A 132 -4.35 -24.19 9.68
C LYS A 132 -4.36 -24.46 8.18
N TYR A 133 -3.18 -24.56 7.54
CA TYR A 133 -3.05 -24.96 6.13
C TYR A 133 -3.73 -26.27 5.79
N TYR A 134 -3.82 -27.15 6.79
CA TYR A 134 -4.33 -28.48 6.59
C TYR A 134 -5.86 -28.52 6.77
N TYR A 135 -6.51 -27.60 7.51
CA TYR A 135 -7.98 -27.60 7.73
C TYR A 135 -8.76 -26.99 6.55
N ILE A 136 -8.61 -27.60 5.38
CA ILE A 136 -9.54 -27.46 4.25
C ILE A 136 -10.77 -28.30 4.53
#